data_AF-A0A1Y1MHJ5-F1
#
_entry.id   AF-A0A1Y1MHJ5-F1
#
_cell.length_a   1.000
_cell.length_b   1.000
_cell.length_c   1.000
_cell.angle_alpha   90.00
_cell.angle_beta   90.00
_cell.angle_gamma   90.00
#
_symmetry.space_group_name_H-M   'P 1'
#
loop_
_entity.id
_entity.type
_entity.pdbx_description
1 polymer ?
#
loop_
_entity_poly.entity_id
_entity_poly.type
_entity_poly.pdbx_seq_one_letter_code
_entity_poly.pdbx_strand_id
1 'polypeptide(L)'
;SLFARNKLDTSIEQYKISKKPYQTRFNFKMDLSAFGCHLLNCRTIFSTNRFLNFQHWCANFKVICLFNSDTCNFSGLKEKNFFLHYEFPPFATKETGKIGPLGRREMGHGALAEKGLYPTVPHDFPFTIRLTSEVLESNGSSSMASVCGGSLALMDAGVPVTAPAAGVAIGLVTRCNENDTKHIDDYKLLTDILGIEDYMGDMDFKLAGTKKGITALQADIKLPGLPLKIIMEAVVKATEAKSKILDIMQHCMSKPRIVKKENWPVVDKLEVEPHKRSRLFGIGGINLKKILYKTGAHISPIDDTSFSIFAPNQQAMDEAQETITQLLNTERIPELEFGGIYTATVVEVRDIGVMVTLYPDMPPALLHNSQLDQKKIMHPSALGVEVGQQMQVKYFGRDPVSGLMRLSRKVLQASAR
;
A
#
# COMPACT_ATOMS: atom_id res chain seq x y z
N SER A 1 -35.10 -37.69 5.55
CA SER A 1 -33.73 -37.29 5.20
C SER A 1 -33.08 -36.43 6.29
N LEU A 2 -33.72 -35.37 6.82
CA LEU A 2 -33.17 -34.56 7.93
C LEU A 2 -32.90 -35.35 9.23
N PHE A 3 -33.80 -36.25 9.63
CA PHE A 3 -33.63 -37.10 10.82
C PHE A 3 -32.46 -38.08 10.72
N ALA A 4 -32.13 -38.54 9.50
CA ALA A 4 -31.00 -39.44 9.27
C ALA A 4 -29.66 -38.69 9.28
N ARG A 5 -29.61 -37.44 8.76
CA ARG A 5 -28.45 -36.55 8.91
C ARG A 5 -28.17 -36.22 10.37
N ASN A 6 -29.19 -35.84 11.15
CA ASN A 6 -29.01 -35.54 12.58
C ASN A 6 -28.53 -36.75 13.40
N LYS A 7 -28.96 -37.97 13.06
CA LYS A 7 -28.46 -39.22 13.71
C LYS A 7 -27.02 -39.55 13.33
N LEU A 8 -26.61 -39.28 12.09
CA LEU A 8 -25.23 -39.45 11.64
C LEU A 8 -24.30 -38.39 12.26
N ASP A 9 -24.73 -37.14 12.34
CA ASP A 9 -23.95 -36.07 12.97
C ASP A 9 -23.76 -36.32 14.47
N THR A 10 -24.80 -36.79 15.17
CA THR A 10 -24.71 -37.16 16.61
C THR A 10 -23.84 -38.40 16.85
N SER A 11 -23.88 -39.40 15.98
CA SER A 11 -22.99 -40.57 16.11
C SER A 11 -21.54 -40.27 15.74
N ILE A 12 -21.30 -39.36 14.78
CA ILE A 12 -19.96 -38.82 14.49
C ILE A 12 -19.45 -37.98 15.68
N GLU A 13 -20.29 -37.15 16.30
CA GLU A 13 -19.92 -36.42 17.51
C GLU A 13 -19.60 -37.35 18.67
N GLN A 14 -20.41 -38.38 18.91
CA GLN A 14 -20.12 -39.39 19.94
C GLN A 14 -18.80 -40.14 19.69
N TYR A 15 -18.48 -40.45 18.43
CA TYR A 15 -17.20 -41.05 18.06
C TYR A 15 -16.02 -40.07 18.19
N LYS A 16 -16.23 -38.77 17.94
CA LYS A 16 -15.22 -37.73 18.17
C LYS A 16 -14.94 -37.53 19.66
N ILE A 17 -16.00 -37.54 20.49
CA ILE A 17 -15.90 -37.48 21.96
C ILE A 17 -15.11 -38.69 22.48
N SER A 18 -15.30 -39.88 21.91
CA SER A 18 -14.55 -41.07 22.33
C SER A 18 -13.07 -41.02 21.95
N LYS A 19 -12.68 -40.34 20.85
CA LYS A 19 -11.28 -40.21 20.42
C LYS A 19 -10.44 -39.23 21.24
N LYS A 20 -11.02 -38.13 21.72
CA LYS A 20 -10.33 -37.11 22.53
C LYS A 20 -9.52 -37.73 23.70
N PRO A 21 -10.07 -38.60 24.57
CA PRO A 21 -9.31 -39.19 25.67
C PRO A 21 -8.17 -40.11 25.21
N TYR A 22 -8.27 -40.77 24.05
CA TYR A 22 -7.16 -41.57 23.51
C TYR A 22 -6.00 -40.68 23.03
N GLN A 23 -6.31 -39.61 22.30
CA GLN A 23 -5.29 -38.67 21.83
C GLN A 23 -4.61 -37.94 23.00
N THR A 24 -5.40 -37.51 23.98
CA THR A 24 -4.89 -36.93 25.22
C THR A 24 -3.97 -37.92 25.94
N ARG A 25 -4.40 -39.16 26.18
CA ARG A 25 -3.56 -40.20 26.79
C ARG A 25 -2.28 -40.47 26.00
N PHE A 26 -2.33 -40.43 24.67
CA PHE A 26 -1.17 -40.62 23.80
C PHE A 26 -0.15 -39.49 23.97
N ASN A 27 -0.60 -38.23 23.91
CA ASN A 27 0.25 -37.05 24.13
C ASN A 27 0.91 -37.09 25.53
N PHE A 28 0.16 -37.51 26.56
CA PHE A 28 0.68 -37.62 27.93
C PHE A 28 1.66 -38.78 28.13
N LYS A 29 1.37 -39.99 27.60
CA LYS A 29 2.21 -41.18 27.81
C LYS A 29 3.46 -41.24 26.94
N MET A 30 3.42 -40.68 25.73
CA MET A 30 4.49 -40.86 24.73
C MET A 30 5.31 -39.59 24.47
N ASP A 31 4.89 -38.41 24.94
CA ASP A 31 5.48 -37.11 24.56
C ASP A 31 5.53 -36.87 23.04
N LEU A 32 4.59 -37.47 22.32
CA LEU A 32 4.47 -37.42 20.87
C LEU A 32 3.12 -36.83 20.46
N SER A 33 3.15 -36.05 19.39
CA SER A 33 1.98 -35.50 18.71
C SER A 33 1.20 -36.58 17.97
N ALA A 34 0.03 -36.25 17.41
CA ALA A 34 -0.79 -37.20 16.65
C ALA A 34 -0.06 -37.85 15.45
N PHE A 35 1.05 -37.25 15.01
CA PHE A 35 1.87 -37.71 13.88
C PHE A 35 3.30 -38.12 14.29
N GLY A 36 3.56 -38.32 15.59
CA GLY A 36 4.87 -38.81 16.04
C GLY A 36 5.98 -37.76 16.06
N CYS A 37 5.66 -36.46 15.99
CA CYS A 37 6.62 -35.40 16.29
C CYS A 37 6.70 -35.18 17.81
N HIS A 38 7.89 -34.91 18.33
CA HIS A 38 8.04 -34.49 19.72
C HIS A 38 7.30 -33.17 19.94
N LEU A 39 6.59 -33.03 21.06
CA LEU A 39 5.74 -31.87 21.41
C LEU A 39 6.47 -30.52 21.46
N LEU A 40 7.80 -30.52 21.32
CA LEU A 40 8.70 -29.38 21.39
C LEU A 40 9.25 -28.94 20.02
N ASN A 41 9.04 -29.74 18.96
CA ASN A 41 9.66 -29.49 17.65
C ASN A 41 8.69 -28.81 16.69
N CYS A 42 9.14 -27.70 16.10
CA CYS A 42 8.55 -27.18 14.87
C CYS A 42 8.83 -28.17 13.73
N ARG A 43 7.89 -28.25 12.78
CA ARG A 43 7.99 -29.14 11.62
C ARG A 43 8.98 -28.60 10.59
N THR A 44 9.37 -29.44 9.63
CA THR A 44 10.28 -29.08 8.54
C THR A 44 9.73 -27.91 7.72
N ILE A 45 10.52 -26.85 7.59
CA ILE A 45 10.16 -25.62 6.90
C ILE A 45 10.98 -25.50 5.62
N PHE A 46 10.33 -25.36 4.47
CA PHE A 46 10.98 -24.94 3.23
C PHE A 46 10.36 -23.62 2.75
N SER A 47 11.20 -22.64 2.43
CA SER A 47 10.76 -21.35 1.92
C SER A 47 11.47 -21.05 0.60
N THR A 48 10.68 -20.63 -0.39
CA THR A 48 11.17 -20.09 -1.67
C THR A 48 10.53 -18.72 -1.90
N ASN A 49 11.19 -17.87 -2.68
CA ASN A 49 10.87 -16.43 -2.81
C ASN A 49 9.44 -16.08 -3.28
N ARG A 50 8.68 -17.03 -3.85
CA ARG A 50 7.25 -16.85 -4.23
C ARG A 50 6.30 -17.92 -3.67
N PHE A 51 6.85 -18.97 -3.04
CA PHE A 51 6.09 -20.07 -2.46
C PHE A 51 6.72 -20.46 -1.14
N LEU A 52 5.97 -20.31 -0.05
CA LEU A 52 6.31 -20.99 1.20
C LEU A 52 5.70 -22.39 1.14
N ASN A 53 6.54 -23.41 1.28
CA ASN A 53 6.12 -24.80 1.24
C ASN A 53 6.54 -25.45 2.57
N PHE A 54 5.63 -25.46 3.54
CA PHE A 54 5.76 -26.32 4.70
C PHE A 54 5.18 -27.68 4.32
N GLN A 55 5.64 -28.78 4.93
CA GLN A 55 5.28 -30.14 4.51
C GLN A 55 3.77 -30.42 4.35
N HIS A 56 2.86 -29.58 4.88
CA HIS A 56 1.41 -29.63 4.64
C HIS A 56 0.72 -28.25 4.49
N TRP A 57 1.47 -27.22 4.06
CA TRP A 57 0.94 -25.87 3.79
C TRP A 57 1.68 -25.25 2.61
N CYS A 58 0.94 -24.94 1.56
CA CYS A 58 1.40 -24.11 0.46
C CYS A 58 0.51 -22.87 0.41
N ALA A 59 1.09 -21.70 0.25
CA ALA A 59 0.33 -20.47 0.04
C ALA A 59 1.00 -19.62 -1.03
N ASN A 60 0.17 -19.10 -1.94
CA ASN A 60 0.61 -18.16 -2.96
C ASN A 60 0.46 -16.74 -2.39
N PHE A 61 1.55 -15.99 -2.42
CA PHE A 61 1.57 -14.63 -1.90
C PHE A 61 1.68 -13.63 -3.05
N LYS A 62 0.70 -12.75 -3.15
CA LYS A 62 0.71 -11.65 -4.12
C LYS A 62 0.72 -10.33 -3.38
N VAL A 63 1.80 -9.56 -3.55
CA VAL A 63 1.91 -8.20 -3.03
C VAL A 63 1.71 -7.24 -4.19
N ILE A 64 0.76 -6.32 -4.03
CA ILE A 64 0.48 -5.23 -4.95
C ILE A 64 0.66 -3.94 -4.16
N CYS A 65 1.56 -3.05 -4.61
CA CYS A 65 1.66 -1.71 -4.07
C CYS A 65 0.86 -0.77 -4.97
N LEU A 66 -0.05 0.00 -4.39
CA LEU A 66 -0.91 0.98 -5.04
C LEU A 66 -0.58 2.37 -4.51
N PHE A 67 -0.99 3.42 -5.23
CA PHE A 67 -0.78 4.78 -4.77
C PHE A 67 -1.73 5.13 -3.61
N ASN A 68 -1.32 6.06 -2.74
CA ASN A 68 -2.11 6.49 -1.59
C ASN A 68 -3.48 7.10 -1.95
N SER A 69 -3.75 7.48 -3.21
CA SER A 69 -5.07 7.97 -3.61
C SER A 69 -6.17 6.89 -3.66
N ASP A 70 -5.79 5.61 -3.67
CA ASP A 70 -6.74 4.48 -3.72
C ASP A 70 -7.09 3.96 -2.31
N THR A 71 -6.88 4.76 -1.26
CA THR A 71 -7.31 4.43 0.11
C THR A 71 -8.82 4.23 0.13
N CYS A 72 -9.24 2.98 0.33
CA CYS A 72 -10.64 2.64 0.41
C CYS A 72 -11.21 3.12 1.75
N ASN A 73 -12.04 4.16 1.73
CA ASN A 73 -12.75 4.68 2.89
C ASN A 73 -13.86 3.71 3.33
N PHE A 74 -13.49 2.66 4.06
CA PHE A 74 -14.46 1.86 4.80
C PHE A 74 -14.74 2.53 6.14
N SER A 75 -15.94 3.09 6.30
CA SER A 75 -16.47 3.66 7.55
C SER A 75 -15.61 4.78 8.18
N GLY A 76 -15.60 5.93 7.52
CA GLY A 76 -15.65 7.24 8.21
C GLY A 76 -14.49 7.74 9.06
N LEU A 77 -13.38 7.02 9.34
CA LEU A 77 -12.40 7.58 10.30
C LEU A 77 -10.89 7.31 10.15
N LYS A 78 -10.35 6.42 9.30
CA LYS A 78 -8.89 6.37 9.05
C LYS A 78 -8.54 5.82 7.67
N GLU A 79 -7.73 6.56 6.91
CA GLU A 79 -7.02 6.02 5.75
C GLU A 79 -6.14 4.85 6.20
N LYS A 80 -6.30 3.71 5.52
CA LYS A 80 -5.54 2.51 5.79
C LYS A 80 -4.57 2.27 4.64
N ASN A 81 -3.28 2.23 4.95
CA ASN A 81 -2.22 2.10 3.93
C ASN A 81 -1.73 0.65 3.77
N PHE A 82 -2.23 -0.27 4.59
CA PHE A 82 -1.87 -1.69 4.54
C PHE A 82 -3.14 -2.52 4.58
N PHE A 83 -3.32 -3.39 3.58
CA PHE A 83 -4.46 -4.28 3.45
C PHE A 83 -3.95 -5.71 3.32
N LEU A 84 -4.46 -6.62 4.15
CA LEU A 84 -4.26 -8.05 3.98
C LEU A 84 -5.57 -8.74 3.61
N HIS A 85 -5.62 -9.34 2.43
CA HIS A 85 -6.71 -10.21 2.01
C HIS A 85 -6.28 -11.66 2.14
N TYR A 86 -7.09 -12.43 2.85
CA TYR A 86 -6.86 -13.83 3.10
C TYR A 86 -7.94 -14.63 2.40
N GLU A 87 -7.53 -15.55 1.54
CA GLU A 87 -8.41 -16.39 0.73
C GLU A 87 -8.18 -17.86 1.11
N PHE A 88 -9.26 -18.57 1.44
CA PHE A 88 -9.24 -19.97 1.82
C PHE A 88 -10.16 -20.79 0.92
N PRO A 89 -9.69 -21.14 -0.28
CA PRO A 89 -10.48 -21.93 -1.21
C PRO A 89 -10.73 -23.35 -0.68
N PRO A 90 -11.85 -23.99 -1.03
CA PRO A 90 -12.22 -25.31 -0.51
C PRO A 90 -11.25 -26.43 -0.90
N PHE A 91 -10.51 -26.26 -2.01
CA PHE A 91 -9.49 -27.23 -2.41
C PHE A 91 -8.32 -27.31 -1.41
N ALA A 92 -8.09 -26.29 -0.59
CA ALA A 92 -7.00 -26.27 0.39
C ALA A 92 -7.12 -27.38 1.44
N THR A 93 -8.35 -27.81 1.74
CA THR A 93 -8.64 -28.96 2.63
C THR A 93 -9.00 -30.23 1.86
N LYS A 94 -8.83 -30.23 0.53
CA LYS A 94 -9.23 -31.31 -0.38
C LYS A 94 -10.75 -31.55 -0.38
N GLU A 95 -11.53 -30.51 -0.13
CA GLU A 95 -12.99 -30.54 -0.16
C GLU A 95 -13.54 -29.81 -1.39
N THR A 96 -14.79 -30.09 -1.75
CA THR A 96 -15.54 -29.29 -2.74
C THR A 96 -16.45 -28.32 -2.01
N GLY A 97 -16.53 -27.08 -2.47
CA GLY A 97 -17.27 -26.04 -1.78
C GLY A 97 -17.67 -24.89 -2.68
N LYS A 98 -18.57 -24.03 -2.19
CA LYS A 98 -19.01 -22.84 -2.91
C LYS A 98 -17.93 -21.76 -2.85
N ILE A 99 -17.42 -21.36 -4.00
CA ILE A 99 -16.59 -20.16 -4.14
C ILE A 99 -17.55 -18.97 -4.14
N GLY A 100 -17.41 -18.08 -3.17
CA GLY A 100 -18.37 -17.02 -2.91
C GLY A 100 -17.77 -15.86 -2.11
N PRO A 101 -18.60 -14.98 -1.54
CA PRO A 101 -18.11 -13.87 -0.74
C PRO A 101 -17.34 -14.36 0.50
N LEU A 102 -16.33 -13.59 0.91
CA LEU A 102 -15.43 -13.93 2.01
C LEU A 102 -16.21 -14.28 3.29
N GLY A 103 -15.90 -15.45 3.84
CA GLY A 103 -16.46 -15.93 5.10
C GLY A 103 -15.94 -15.15 6.31
N ARG A 104 -16.66 -15.22 7.43
CA ARG A 104 -16.24 -14.57 8.69
C ARG A 104 -14.88 -15.06 9.18
N ARG A 105 -14.58 -16.35 9.01
CA ARG A 105 -13.31 -16.96 9.41
C ARG A 105 -12.13 -16.43 8.59
N GLU A 106 -12.33 -16.28 7.29
CA GLU A 106 -11.32 -15.72 6.37
C GLU A 106 -11.00 -14.27 6.73
N MET A 107 -12.04 -13.45 6.98
CA MET A 107 -11.85 -12.08 7.44
C MET A 107 -11.13 -12.02 8.80
N GLY A 108 -11.46 -12.89 9.74
CA GLY A 108 -10.80 -12.95 11.05
C GLY A 108 -9.33 -13.35 10.96
N HIS A 109 -9.01 -14.37 10.15
CA HIS A 109 -7.63 -14.80 9.90
C HIS A 109 -6.83 -13.71 9.18
N GLY A 110 -7.44 -13.06 8.18
CA GLY A 110 -6.84 -11.93 7.48
C GLY A 110 -6.52 -10.77 8.42
N ALA A 111 -7.46 -10.37 9.27
CA ALA A 111 -7.26 -9.31 10.26
C ALA A 111 -6.19 -9.65 11.31
N LEU A 112 -6.07 -10.92 11.72
CA LEU A 112 -5.00 -11.35 12.62
C LEU A 112 -3.63 -11.23 11.94
N ALA A 113 -3.50 -11.77 10.73
CA ALA A 113 -2.25 -11.71 9.99
C ALA A 113 -1.85 -10.27 9.68
N GLU A 114 -2.83 -9.43 9.38
CA GLU A 114 -2.65 -8.01 9.16
C GLU A 114 -2.08 -7.30 10.39
N LYS A 115 -2.68 -7.52 11.56
CA LYS A 115 -2.17 -6.99 12.83
C LYS A 115 -0.77 -7.49 13.16
N GLY A 116 -0.44 -8.72 12.76
CA GLY A 116 0.89 -9.31 12.92
C GLY A 116 1.97 -8.62 12.09
N LEU A 117 1.63 -8.17 10.88
CA LEU A 117 2.57 -7.56 9.93
C LEU A 117 2.57 -6.02 9.98
N TYR A 118 1.46 -5.39 10.32
CA TYR A 118 1.30 -3.94 10.29
C TYR A 118 2.40 -3.19 11.06
N PRO A 119 2.80 -3.59 12.28
CA PRO A 119 3.88 -2.91 13.02
C PRO A 119 5.26 -3.00 12.37
N THR A 120 5.45 -3.91 11.40
CA THR A 120 6.72 -4.05 10.67
C THR A 120 6.81 -3.17 9.44
N VAL A 121 5.66 -2.67 8.95
CA VAL A 121 5.58 -1.78 7.79
C VAL A 121 5.82 -0.34 8.26
N PRO A 122 6.72 0.41 7.62
CA PRO A 122 6.99 1.80 8.01
C PRO A 122 5.77 2.70 7.75
N HIS A 123 5.52 3.63 8.68
CA HIS A 123 4.42 4.60 8.56
C HIS A 123 4.61 5.60 7.41
N ASP A 124 5.86 6.00 7.13
CA ASP A 124 6.20 6.99 6.10
C ASP A 124 6.33 6.40 4.69
N PHE A 125 5.70 5.26 4.43
CA PHE A 125 5.77 4.62 3.11
C PHE A 125 4.79 5.30 2.14
N PRO A 126 5.25 5.79 0.97
CA PRO A 126 4.42 6.59 0.06
C PRO A 126 3.40 5.77 -0.75
N PHE A 127 3.37 4.44 -0.55
CA PHE A 127 2.47 3.53 -1.25
C PHE A 127 1.56 2.80 -0.28
N THR A 128 0.33 2.57 -0.73
CA THR A 128 -0.59 1.62 -0.12
C THR A 128 -0.16 0.21 -0.49
N ILE A 129 -0.04 -0.69 0.48
CA ILE A 129 0.33 -2.08 0.25
C ILE A 129 -0.91 -2.95 0.39
N ARG A 130 -1.19 -3.75 -0.65
CA ARG A 130 -2.17 -4.83 -0.63
C ARG A 130 -1.46 -6.17 -0.72
N LEU A 131 -1.63 -6.98 0.31
CA LEU A 131 -1.10 -8.33 0.40
C LEU A 131 -2.25 -9.34 0.31
N THR A 132 -2.24 -10.17 -0.72
CA THR A 132 -3.16 -11.30 -0.83
C THR A 132 -2.42 -12.58 -0.45
N SER A 133 -2.98 -13.31 0.51
CA SER A 133 -2.55 -14.64 0.94
C SER A 133 -3.59 -15.65 0.49
N GLU A 134 -3.28 -16.43 -0.54
CA GLU A 134 -4.11 -17.53 -1.02
C GLU A 134 -3.58 -18.85 -0.42
N VAL A 135 -4.41 -19.53 0.36
CA VAL A 135 -4.04 -20.80 0.98
C VAL A 135 -4.30 -21.94 0.00
N LEU A 136 -3.26 -22.70 -0.34
CA LEU A 136 -3.33 -23.82 -1.28
C LEU A 136 -3.40 -25.19 -0.60
N GLU A 137 -2.86 -25.31 0.62
CA GLU A 137 -3.00 -26.51 1.46
C GLU A 137 -3.15 -26.09 2.92
N SER A 138 -3.97 -26.80 3.69
CA SER A 138 -4.26 -26.47 5.08
C SER A 138 -4.38 -27.69 6.01
N ASN A 139 -3.40 -27.87 6.88
CA ASN A 139 -3.41 -28.86 7.97
C ASN A 139 -2.73 -28.36 9.27
N GLY A 140 -3.32 -27.47 10.07
CA GLY A 140 -2.59 -26.54 10.99
C GLY A 140 -3.03 -25.06 10.94
N SER A 141 -2.15 -24.09 11.26
CA SER A 141 -2.51 -22.67 11.35
C SER A 141 -2.14 -21.85 10.10
N SER A 142 -3.11 -21.71 9.18
CA SER A 142 -2.97 -20.90 7.96
C SER A 142 -2.63 -19.45 8.25
N SER A 143 -3.26 -18.87 9.28
CA SER A 143 -3.14 -17.45 9.58
C SER A 143 -1.71 -17.10 10.00
N MET A 144 -1.04 -18.00 10.74
CA MET A 144 0.37 -17.84 11.09
C MET A 144 1.29 -18.04 9.89
N ALA A 145 0.96 -19.00 9.01
CA ALA A 145 1.66 -19.14 7.73
C ALA A 145 1.54 -17.88 6.86
N SER A 146 0.37 -17.21 6.86
CA SER A 146 0.16 -15.95 6.16
C SER A 146 1.02 -14.81 6.70
N VAL A 147 1.31 -14.79 8.01
CA VAL A 147 2.27 -13.83 8.59
C VAL A 147 3.68 -14.11 8.08
N CYS A 148 4.15 -15.37 8.19
CA CYS A 148 5.50 -15.74 7.77
C CYS A 148 5.72 -15.48 6.26
N GLY A 149 4.81 -15.97 5.42
CA GLY A 149 4.90 -15.79 3.98
C GLY A 149 4.62 -14.36 3.54
N GLY A 150 3.72 -13.66 4.23
CA GLY A 150 3.49 -12.24 4.00
C GLY A 150 4.73 -11.39 4.31
N SER A 151 5.44 -11.66 5.41
CA SER A 151 6.69 -10.99 5.73
C SER A 151 7.74 -11.17 4.63
N LEU A 152 7.90 -12.38 4.10
CA LEU A 152 8.85 -12.66 3.03
C LEU A 152 8.41 -12.04 1.69
N ALA A 153 7.11 -12.06 1.40
CA ALA A 153 6.58 -11.44 0.19
C ALA A 153 6.75 -9.92 0.18
N LEU A 154 6.61 -9.26 1.33
CA LEU A 154 6.92 -7.83 1.49
C LEU A 154 8.40 -7.54 1.24
N MET A 155 9.29 -8.37 1.80
CA MET A 155 10.74 -8.26 1.57
C MET A 155 11.12 -8.50 0.11
N ASP A 156 10.53 -9.50 -0.56
CA ASP A 156 10.78 -9.81 -1.97
C ASP A 156 10.23 -8.72 -2.90
N ALA A 157 9.11 -8.09 -2.52
CA ALA A 157 8.56 -6.96 -3.25
C ALA A 157 9.48 -5.72 -3.16
N GLY A 158 10.33 -5.62 -2.13
CA GLY A 158 11.20 -4.46 -1.89
C GLY A 158 10.56 -3.43 -0.94
N VAL A 159 9.56 -3.83 -0.16
CA VAL A 159 9.02 -3.00 0.92
C VAL A 159 10.08 -2.93 2.04
N PRO A 160 10.45 -1.73 2.52
CA PRO A 160 11.44 -1.57 3.56
C PRO A 160 10.87 -1.90 4.94
N VAL A 161 10.59 -3.19 5.19
CA VAL A 161 10.13 -3.67 6.50
C VAL A 161 11.21 -3.48 7.57
N THR A 162 10.80 -3.07 8.77
CA THR A 162 11.73 -2.78 9.89
C THR A 162 12.41 -4.05 10.42
N ALA A 163 11.68 -5.15 10.47
CA ALA A 163 12.17 -6.48 10.81
C ALA A 163 11.21 -7.55 10.28
N PRO A 164 11.69 -8.76 9.92
CA PRO A 164 10.82 -9.86 9.55
C PRO A 164 9.97 -10.31 10.74
N ALA A 165 8.72 -10.66 10.47
CA ALA A 165 7.78 -11.21 11.44
C ALA A 165 7.39 -12.65 11.09
N ALA A 166 7.25 -13.47 12.12
CA ALA A 166 6.78 -14.84 12.02
C ALA A 166 5.62 -15.08 12.99
N GLY A 167 4.77 -16.04 12.65
CA GLY A 167 3.67 -16.52 13.48
C GLY A 167 3.87 -17.98 13.90
N VAL A 168 3.34 -18.34 15.06
CA VAL A 168 3.25 -19.73 15.55
C VAL A 168 1.93 -19.96 16.28
N ALA A 169 1.42 -21.18 16.19
CA ALA A 169 0.27 -21.64 16.97
C ALA A 169 0.72 -22.63 18.05
N ILE A 170 0.25 -22.42 19.27
CA ILE A 170 0.48 -23.25 20.44
C ILE A 170 -0.86 -23.80 20.91
N GLY A 171 -0.92 -25.10 21.16
CA GLY A 171 -2.10 -25.74 21.75
C GLY A 171 -1.87 -26.08 23.21
N LEU A 172 -2.97 -26.25 23.95
CA LEU A 172 -2.96 -26.86 25.26
C LEU A 172 -3.82 -28.10 25.24
N VAL A 173 -3.32 -29.17 25.85
CA VAL A 173 -4.13 -30.34 26.22
C VAL A 173 -4.05 -30.50 27.72
N THR A 174 -5.20 -30.58 28.37
CA THR A 174 -5.34 -30.73 29.81
C THR A 174 -5.93 -32.08 30.16
N ARG A 175 -5.60 -32.56 31.35
CA ARG A 175 -6.28 -33.66 32.02
C ARG A 175 -6.90 -33.10 33.30
N CYS A 176 -8.22 -33.16 33.37
CA CYS A 176 -8.99 -32.81 34.57
C CYS A 176 -9.71 -34.07 35.09
N ASN A 177 -9.86 -34.17 36.40
CA ASN A 177 -10.68 -35.20 37.04
C ASN A 177 -12.17 -34.96 36.77
N GLU A 178 -12.94 -36.03 36.58
CA GLU A 178 -14.37 -35.98 36.21
C GLU A 178 -15.25 -35.23 37.23
N ASN A 179 -14.79 -35.15 38.48
CA ASN A 179 -15.52 -34.52 39.58
C ASN A 179 -15.15 -33.04 39.82
N ASP A 180 -14.06 -32.53 39.23
CA ASP A 180 -13.66 -31.13 39.36
C ASP A 180 -12.99 -30.59 38.09
N THR A 181 -13.80 -29.99 37.21
CA THR A 181 -13.34 -29.37 35.97
C THR A 181 -12.58 -28.05 36.18
N LYS A 182 -12.47 -27.56 37.42
CA LYS A 182 -11.77 -26.30 37.73
C LYS A 182 -10.29 -26.52 38.04
N HIS A 183 -9.88 -27.72 38.44
CA HIS A 183 -8.49 -28.04 38.75
C HIS A 183 -7.87 -28.89 37.64
N ILE A 184 -6.79 -28.36 37.04
CA ILE A 184 -6.00 -29.03 36.01
C ILE A 184 -4.99 -29.94 36.73
N ASP A 185 -5.17 -31.25 36.62
CA ASP A 185 -4.25 -32.23 37.25
C ASP A 185 -2.93 -32.32 36.49
N ASP A 186 -2.99 -32.26 35.16
CA ASP A 186 -1.82 -32.37 34.28
C ASP A 186 -2.09 -31.65 32.96
N TYR A 187 -1.06 -31.10 32.33
CA TYR A 187 -1.18 -30.38 31.07
C TYR A 187 0.05 -30.53 30.18
N LYS A 188 -0.15 -30.47 28.87
CA LYS A 188 0.93 -30.37 27.89
C LYS A 188 0.66 -29.27 26.88
N LEU A 189 1.70 -28.49 26.62
CA LEU A 189 1.73 -27.50 25.56
C LEU A 189 2.22 -28.14 24.26
N LEU A 190 1.50 -27.92 23.16
CA LEU A 190 1.83 -28.41 21.83
C LEU A 190 2.36 -27.24 21.00
N THR A 191 3.48 -27.41 20.30
CA THR A 191 4.00 -26.39 19.38
C THR A 191 3.63 -26.72 17.94
N ASP A 192 3.20 -25.73 17.17
CA ASP A 192 2.80 -25.86 15.76
C ASP A 192 1.70 -26.91 15.56
N ILE A 193 0.53 -26.60 16.16
CA ILE A 193 -0.60 -27.51 16.22
C ILE A 193 -1.25 -27.77 14.86
N LEU A 194 -1.71 -29.00 14.69
CA LEU A 194 -2.55 -29.43 13.59
C LEU A 194 -4.01 -29.05 13.80
N GLY A 195 -4.79 -29.07 12.72
CA GLY A 195 -6.24 -28.90 12.80
C GLY A 195 -6.92 -29.92 13.73
N ILE A 196 -6.41 -31.17 13.79
CA ILE A 196 -6.94 -32.18 14.72
C ILE A 196 -6.57 -31.89 16.18
N GLU A 197 -5.38 -31.34 16.42
CA GLU A 197 -4.88 -31.00 17.74
C GLU A 197 -5.54 -29.72 18.27
N ASP A 198 -5.84 -28.76 17.40
CA ASP A 198 -6.69 -27.61 17.70
C ASP A 198 -8.11 -28.08 18.05
N TYR A 199 -8.73 -28.92 17.22
CA TYR A 199 -10.09 -29.41 17.45
C TYR A 199 -10.22 -30.13 18.81
N MET A 200 -9.28 -31.04 19.12
CA MET A 200 -9.29 -31.82 20.36
C MET A 200 -8.70 -31.05 21.56
N GLY A 201 -7.86 -30.05 21.32
CA GLY A 201 -7.20 -29.26 22.32
C GLY A 201 -8.16 -28.34 23.09
N ASP A 202 -7.68 -27.90 24.24
CA ASP A 202 -8.42 -27.10 25.22
C ASP A 202 -8.09 -25.60 25.14
N MET A 203 -7.02 -25.25 24.44
CA MET A 203 -6.64 -23.87 24.07
C MET A 203 -5.96 -23.86 22.71
N ASP A 204 -6.26 -22.84 21.91
CA ASP A 204 -5.55 -22.46 20.69
C ASP A 204 -4.98 -21.04 20.87
N PHE A 205 -3.66 -20.96 20.98
CA PHE A 205 -2.92 -19.74 21.23
C PHE A 205 -2.03 -19.40 20.03
N LYS A 206 -2.36 -18.33 19.32
CA LYS A 206 -1.62 -17.83 18.16
C LYS A 206 -0.82 -16.59 18.55
N LEU A 207 0.47 -16.59 18.19
CA LEU A 207 1.38 -15.50 18.48
C LEU A 207 2.17 -15.14 17.22
N ALA A 208 2.17 -13.87 16.87
CA ALA A 208 2.98 -13.29 15.80
C ALA A 208 3.93 -12.23 16.35
N GLY A 209 5.12 -12.12 15.76
CA GLY A 209 6.08 -11.10 16.17
C GLY A 209 7.41 -11.15 15.44
N THR A 210 8.29 -10.23 15.81
CA THR A 210 9.67 -10.14 15.31
C THR A 210 10.64 -10.72 16.35
N LYS A 211 11.96 -10.72 16.08
CA LYS A 211 12.96 -11.09 17.10
C LYS A 211 12.92 -10.17 18.34
N LYS A 212 12.49 -8.91 18.18
CA LYS A 212 12.48 -7.91 19.25
C LYS A 212 11.24 -7.96 20.14
N GLY A 213 10.12 -8.50 19.64
CA GLY A 213 8.86 -8.45 20.38
C GLY A 213 7.70 -9.15 19.69
N ILE A 214 6.53 -9.06 20.33
CA ILE A 214 5.26 -9.63 19.88
C ILE A 214 4.47 -8.51 19.18
N THR A 215 3.90 -8.79 18.01
CA THR A 215 3.09 -7.84 17.24
C THR A 215 1.60 -8.13 17.36
N ALA A 216 1.21 -9.41 17.40
CA ALA A 216 -0.16 -9.82 17.58
C ALA A 216 -0.26 -11.10 18.41
N LEU A 217 -1.36 -11.21 19.16
CA LEU A 217 -1.69 -12.37 19.98
C LEU A 217 -3.20 -12.62 19.87
N GLN A 218 -3.57 -13.87 19.69
CA GLN A 218 -4.94 -14.34 19.76
C GLN A 218 -4.98 -15.61 20.61
N ALA A 219 -5.89 -15.68 21.57
CA ALA A 219 -6.12 -16.87 22.36
C ALA A 219 -7.59 -17.25 22.29
N ASP A 220 -7.86 -18.51 21.97
CA ASP A 220 -9.16 -19.13 22.09
C ASP A 220 -9.07 -20.21 23.18
N ILE A 221 -9.82 -20.04 24.26
CA ILE A 221 -9.74 -20.89 25.46
C ILE A 221 -11.09 -21.57 25.60
N LYS A 222 -11.09 -22.91 25.52
CA LYS A 222 -12.31 -23.72 25.65
C LYS A 222 -12.60 -24.12 27.11
N LEU A 223 -11.63 -23.90 28.00
CA LEU A 223 -11.75 -24.15 29.44
C LEU A 223 -12.40 -22.96 30.17
N PRO A 224 -13.10 -23.20 31.29
CA PRO A 224 -13.71 -22.13 32.09
C PRO A 224 -12.67 -21.19 32.73
N GLY A 225 -11.42 -21.63 32.86
CA GLY A 225 -10.31 -20.81 33.35
C GLY A 225 -8.97 -21.49 33.13
N LEU A 226 -7.92 -20.69 33.01
CA LEU A 226 -6.54 -21.16 32.84
C LEU A 226 -5.61 -20.45 33.83
N PRO A 227 -4.80 -21.19 34.63
CA PRO A 227 -3.80 -20.59 35.50
C PRO A 227 -2.82 -19.71 34.72
N LEU A 228 -2.51 -18.53 35.26
CA LEU A 228 -1.59 -17.57 34.61
C LEU A 228 -0.22 -18.18 34.29
N LYS A 229 0.25 -19.10 35.13
CA LYS A 229 1.51 -19.83 34.91
C LYS A 229 1.54 -20.56 33.56
N ILE A 230 0.45 -21.21 33.17
CA ILE A 230 0.37 -21.95 31.90
C ILE A 230 0.42 -20.99 30.71
N ILE A 231 -0.23 -19.82 30.83
CA ILE A 231 -0.18 -18.76 29.80
C ILE A 231 1.26 -18.25 29.64
N MET A 232 1.96 -18.00 30.75
CA MET A 232 3.35 -17.54 30.71
C MET A 232 4.26 -18.58 30.03
N GLU A 233 4.12 -19.86 30.38
CA GLU A 233 4.87 -20.95 29.73
C GLU A 233 4.54 -21.06 28.23
N ALA A 234 3.27 -20.90 27.85
CA ALA A 234 2.84 -20.89 26.46
C ALA A 234 3.47 -19.73 25.66
N VAL A 235 3.56 -18.53 26.25
CA VAL A 235 4.20 -17.37 25.62
C VAL A 235 5.71 -17.58 25.45
N VAL A 236 6.39 -18.13 26.45
CA VAL A 236 7.82 -18.46 26.35
C VAL A 236 8.05 -19.48 25.23
N LYS A 237 7.28 -20.58 25.23
CA LYS A 237 7.37 -21.63 24.21
C LYS A 237 7.07 -21.10 22.80
N ALA A 238 6.06 -20.24 22.67
CA ALA A 238 5.73 -19.56 21.41
C ALA A 238 6.88 -18.66 20.95
N THR A 239 7.53 -17.94 21.87
CA THR A 239 8.63 -17.03 21.53
C THR A 239 9.86 -17.79 21.02
N GLU A 240 10.19 -18.93 21.65
CA GLU A 240 11.26 -19.82 21.20
C GLU A 240 10.96 -20.41 19.82
N ALA A 241 9.75 -20.93 19.62
CA ALA A 241 9.32 -21.51 18.35
C ALA A 241 9.33 -20.46 17.22
N LYS A 242 8.79 -19.26 17.49
CA LYS A 242 8.84 -18.11 16.57
C LYS A 242 10.29 -17.76 16.20
N SER A 243 11.21 -17.76 17.17
CA SER A 243 12.63 -17.48 16.88
C SER A 243 13.22 -18.49 15.90
N LYS A 244 12.95 -19.78 16.10
CA LYS A 244 13.39 -20.84 15.17
C LYS A 244 12.82 -20.64 13.76
N ILE A 245 11.54 -20.27 13.64
CA ILE A 245 10.91 -19.97 12.34
C ILE A 245 11.60 -18.78 11.68
N LEU A 246 11.85 -17.69 12.43
CA LEU A 246 12.56 -16.52 11.92
C LEU A 246 13.97 -16.85 11.44
N ASP A 247 14.69 -17.73 12.16
CA ASP A 247 16.02 -18.17 11.75
C ASP A 247 15.94 -18.93 10.42
N ILE A 248 14.95 -19.80 10.22
CA ILE A 248 14.77 -20.50 8.95
C ILE A 248 14.38 -19.52 7.82
N MET A 249 13.47 -18.59 8.08
CA MET A 249 13.12 -17.54 7.11
C MET A 249 14.34 -16.70 6.69
N GLN A 250 15.25 -16.43 7.64
CA GLN A 250 16.46 -15.67 7.40
C GLN A 250 17.44 -16.39 6.45
N HIS A 251 17.44 -17.73 6.41
CA HIS A 251 18.23 -18.50 5.43
C HIS A 251 17.69 -18.32 4.01
N CYS A 252 16.39 -18.07 3.84
CA CYS A 252 15.77 -17.84 2.54
C CYS A 252 15.93 -16.39 2.08
N MET A 253 15.66 -15.43 2.96
CA MET A 253 15.81 -14.01 2.66
C MET A 253 16.17 -13.22 3.92
N SER A 254 17.42 -12.74 3.99
CA SER A 254 17.92 -12.02 5.16
C SER A 254 17.57 -10.53 5.16
N LYS A 255 17.38 -9.92 3.99
CA LYS A 255 17.14 -8.49 3.83
C LYS A 255 16.13 -8.22 2.70
N PRO A 256 15.35 -7.13 2.77
CA PRO A 256 14.50 -6.70 1.66
C PRO A 256 15.31 -6.50 0.38
N ARG A 257 14.68 -6.75 -0.77
CA ARG A 257 15.31 -6.59 -2.08
C ARG A 257 15.62 -5.10 -2.34
N ILE A 258 16.86 -4.79 -2.73
CA ILE A 258 17.29 -3.42 -3.06
C ILE A 258 16.78 -3.01 -4.44
N VAL A 259 16.95 -3.89 -5.43
CA VAL A 259 16.48 -3.66 -6.80
C VAL A 259 14.99 -3.99 -6.88
N LYS A 260 14.17 -2.98 -7.12
CA LYS A 260 12.72 -3.14 -7.24
C LYS A 260 12.37 -3.92 -8.51
N LYS A 261 11.21 -4.59 -8.52
CA LYS A 261 10.72 -5.34 -9.68
C LYS A 261 10.32 -4.39 -10.82
N GLU A 262 10.30 -4.88 -12.06
CA GLU A 262 9.90 -4.10 -13.25
C GLU A 262 8.50 -3.47 -13.11
N ASN A 263 7.58 -4.21 -12.50
CA ASN A 263 6.20 -3.76 -12.26
C ASN A 263 6.04 -2.98 -10.95
N TRP A 264 7.13 -2.43 -10.41
CA TRP A 264 7.07 -1.63 -9.20
C TRP A 264 6.57 -0.23 -9.52
N PRO A 265 5.60 0.30 -8.75
CA PRO A 265 5.08 1.64 -8.98
C PRO A 265 6.14 2.71 -8.68
N VAL A 266 6.24 3.70 -9.56
CA VAL A 266 7.25 4.76 -9.47
C VAL A 266 6.54 6.08 -9.15
N VAL A 267 7.20 6.88 -8.31
CA VAL A 267 6.79 8.25 -8.03
C VAL A 267 7.94 9.16 -8.39
N ASP A 268 7.66 10.20 -9.15
CA ASP A 268 8.62 11.24 -9.50
C ASP A 268 8.02 12.63 -9.26
N LYS A 269 8.89 13.62 -9.11
CA LYS A 269 8.50 15.03 -8.96
C LYS A 269 8.78 15.77 -10.26
N LEU A 270 7.76 16.46 -10.75
CA LEU A 270 7.84 17.33 -11.90
C LEU A 270 7.70 18.78 -11.45
N GLU A 271 8.73 19.58 -11.72
CA GLU A 271 8.65 21.03 -11.57
C GLU A 271 8.18 21.65 -12.89
N VAL A 272 7.12 22.46 -12.82
CA VAL A 272 6.55 23.17 -13.96
C VAL A 272 6.44 24.64 -13.61
N GLU A 273 6.99 25.47 -14.49
CA GLU A 273 6.89 26.92 -14.35
C GLU A 273 5.41 27.37 -14.35
N PRO A 274 5.02 28.37 -13.53
CA PRO A 274 3.62 28.77 -13.37
C PRO A 274 2.91 29.06 -14.70
N HIS A 275 3.65 29.59 -15.68
CA HIS A 275 3.08 29.94 -16.98
C HIS A 275 2.79 28.74 -17.89
N LYS A 276 3.47 27.61 -17.70
CA LYS A 276 3.24 26.37 -18.45
C LYS A 276 2.17 25.49 -17.80
N ARG A 277 1.79 25.79 -16.55
CA ARG A 277 0.75 25.07 -15.80
C ARG A 277 -0.58 24.97 -16.55
N SER A 278 -1.10 26.10 -17.06
CA SER A 278 -2.37 26.11 -17.80
C SER A 278 -2.37 25.16 -19.00
N ARG A 279 -1.19 24.93 -19.60
CA ARG A 279 -1.01 24.01 -20.71
C ARG A 279 -0.95 22.55 -20.27
N LEU A 280 -0.28 22.28 -19.15
CA LEU A 280 -0.24 20.94 -18.55
C LEU A 280 -1.65 20.43 -18.22
N PHE A 281 -2.48 21.27 -17.59
CA PHE A 281 -3.87 20.92 -17.30
C PHE A 281 -4.72 20.85 -18.58
N GLY A 282 -4.53 21.80 -19.49
CA GLY A 282 -5.43 22.01 -20.62
C GLY A 282 -6.84 22.45 -20.16
N ILE A 283 -7.75 22.59 -21.12
CA ILE A 283 -9.14 22.99 -20.83
C ILE A 283 -9.79 21.91 -19.95
N GLY A 284 -10.21 22.26 -18.74
CA GLY A 284 -10.90 21.35 -17.83
C GLY A 284 -10.08 20.11 -17.39
N GLY A 285 -8.75 20.16 -17.46
CA GLY A 285 -7.91 19.02 -17.05
C GLY A 285 -7.85 17.88 -18.08
N ILE A 286 -8.28 18.11 -19.33
CA ILE A 286 -8.33 17.07 -20.38
C ILE A 286 -6.96 16.45 -20.64
N ASN A 287 -5.87 17.23 -20.59
CA ASN A 287 -4.53 16.72 -20.86
C ASN A 287 -4.08 15.72 -19.79
N LEU A 288 -4.37 16.00 -18.50
CA LEU A 288 -4.09 15.07 -17.40
C LEU A 288 -4.88 13.76 -17.56
N LYS A 289 -6.17 13.84 -17.91
CA LYS A 289 -7.00 12.66 -18.18
C LYS A 289 -6.49 11.86 -19.38
N LYS A 290 -5.99 12.54 -20.42
CA LYS A 290 -5.41 11.90 -21.60
C LYS A 290 -4.12 11.16 -21.27
N ILE A 291 -3.26 11.76 -20.46
CA ILE A 291 -2.03 11.11 -19.96
C ILE A 291 -2.41 9.88 -19.13
N LEU A 292 -3.35 10.02 -18.19
CA LEU A 292 -3.84 8.91 -17.38
C LEU A 292 -4.41 7.77 -18.22
N TYR A 293 -5.24 8.06 -19.23
CA TYR A 293 -5.83 7.02 -20.08
C TYR A 293 -4.80 6.31 -20.98
N LYS A 294 -3.79 7.04 -21.45
CA LYS A 294 -2.75 6.48 -22.33
C LYS A 294 -1.70 5.69 -21.59
N THR A 295 -1.18 6.26 -20.50
CA THR A 295 0.01 5.74 -19.79
C THR A 295 -0.36 5.07 -18.47
N GLY A 296 -1.54 5.35 -17.91
CA GLY A 296 -1.89 4.96 -16.54
C GLY A 296 -1.22 5.84 -15.47
N ALA A 297 -0.46 6.87 -15.85
CA ALA A 297 0.18 7.77 -14.90
C ALA A 297 -0.79 8.80 -14.33
N HIS A 298 -0.80 8.95 -13.01
CA HIS A 298 -1.58 9.93 -12.29
C HIS A 298 -0.73 11.12 -11.88
N ILE A 299 -1.20 12.34 -12.14
CA ILE A 299 -0.48 13.58 -11.81
C ILE A 299 -1.29 14.33 -10.76
N SER A 300 -0.68 14.56 -9.61
CA SER A 300 -1.29 15.27 -8.48
C SER A 300 -0.48 16.53 -8.14
N PRO A 301 -1.13 17.70 -7.94
CA PRO A 301 -0.43 18.89 -7.47
C PRO A 301 0.04 18.71 -6.02
N ILE A 302 1.29 19.05 -5.73
CA ILE A 302 1.81 19.19 -4.36
C ILE A 302 1.73 20.66 -3.97
N ASP A 303 2.36 21.52 -4.80
CA ASP A 303 2.42 22.96 -4.64
C ASP A 303 2.07 23.65 -5.98
N ASP A 304 2.23 24.96 -6.07
CA ASP A 304 1.88 25.71 -7.28
C ASP A 304 2.78 25.42 -8.49
N THR A 305 4.03 25.06 -8.23
CA THR A 305 5.06 24.74 -9.24
C THR A 305 5.44 23.27 -9.25
N SER A 306 5.13 22.51 -8.20
CA SER A 306 5.59 21.13 -8.02
C SER A 306 4.43 20.15 -8.13
N PHE A 307 4.58 19.16 -9.00
CA PHE A 307 3.60 18.10 -9.24
C PHE A 307 4.23 16.73 -8.92
N SER A 308 3.46 15.85 -8.32
CA SER A 308 3.81 14.43 -8.15
C SER A 308 3.26 13.64 -9.34
N ILE A 309 4.11 12.90 -10.02
CA ILE A 309 3.71 11.92 -11.03
C ILE A 309 3.81 10.54 -10.37
N PHE A 310 2.73 9.77 -10.43
CA PHE A 310 2.70 8.36 -10.06
C PHE A 310 2.48 7.53 -11.33
N ALA A 311 3.27 6.49 -11.53
CA ALA A 311 3.11 5.56 -12.63
C ALA A 311 3.14 4.10 -12.15
N PRO A 312 2.40 3.18 -12.80
CA PRO A 312 2.37 1.77 -12.40
C PRO A 312 3.69 1.02 -12.63
N ASN A 313 4.51 1.48 -13.58
CA ASN A 313 5.82 0.93 -13.89
C ASN A 313 6.75 2.04 -14.41
N GLN A 314 8.05 1.73 -14.54
CA GLN A 314 9.03 2.69 -15.05
C GLN A 314 8.76 3.10 -16.50
N GLN A 315 8.38 2.16 -17.36
CA GLN A 315 8.10 2.45 -18.78
C GLN A 315 6.97 3.47 -18.95
N ALA A 316 5.87 3.33 -18.19
CA ALA A 316 4.77 4.29 -18.22
C ALA A 316 5.18 5.65 -17.64
N MET A 317 6.12 5.68 -16.69
CA MET A 317 6.69 6.94 -16.20
C MET A 317 7.44 7.66 -17.32
N ASP A 318 8.31 6.93 -18.04
CA ASP A 318 9.11 7.50 -19.12
C ASP A 318 8.22 8.01 -20.27
N GLU A 319 7.21 7.24 -20.69
CA GLU A 319 6.21 7.65 -21.69
C GLU A 319 5.38 8.87 -21.24
N ALA A 320 5.03 8.94 -19.95
CA ALA A 320 4.32 10.08 -19.38
C ALA A 320 5.21 11.33 -19.37
N GLN A 321 6.47 11.21 -18.95
CA GLN A 321 7.44 12.30 -18.94
C GLN A 321 7.73 12.80 -20.36
N GLU A 322 7.85 11.90 -21.34
CA GLU A 322 8.03 12.28 -22.75
C GLU A 322 6.80 13.04 -23.25
N THR A 323 5.59 12.53 -22.97
CA THR A 323 4.33 13.19 -23.35
C THR A 323 4.21 14.58 -22.71
N ILE A 324 4.56 14.71 -21.44
CA ILE A 324 4.56 16.00 -20.73
C ILE A 324 5.58 16.95 -21.36
N THR A 325 6.80 16.48 -21.60
CA THR A 325 7.87 17.26 -22.21
C THR A 325 7.45 17.75 -23.60
N GLN A 326 6.84 16.90 -24.42
CA GLN A 326 6.28 17.30 -25.71
C GLN A 326 5.18 18.35 -25.56
N LEU A 327 4.26 18.19 -24.60
CA LEU A 327 3.21 19.18 -24.33
C LEU A 327 3.78 20.53 -23.89
N LEU A 328 4.85 20.53 -23.11
CA LEU A 328 5.51 21.74 -22.61
C LEU A 328 6.35 22.41 -23.72
N ASN A 329 7.12 21.62 -24.48
CA ASN A 329 8.08 22.07 -25.50
C ASN A 329 7.49 22.28 -26.89
N THR A 330 6.21 22.00 -27.12
CA THR A 330 5.55 22.36 -28.39
C THR A 330 5.43 23.90 -28.45
N GLU A 331 6.54 24.60 -28.61
CA GLU A 331 6.62 26.03 -28.75
C GLU A 331 6.15 26.39 -30.16
N ARG A 332 5.02 27.10 -30.22
CA ARG A 332 4.79 28.10 -31.28
C ARG A 332 5.19 29.51 -30.81
N ILE A 333 5.70 29.62 -29.60
CA ILE A 333 6.01 30.88 -28.93
C ILE A 333 7.53 30.91 -28.74
N PRO A 334 8.28 31.77 -29.44
CA PRO A 334 9.71 31.88 -29.23
C PRO A 334 10.02 32.38 -27.81
N GLU A 335 11.06 31.82 -27.20
CA GLU A 335 11.58 32.32 -25.92
C GLU A 335 11.95 33.80 -26.05
N LEU A 336 11.33 34.65 -25.23
CA LEU A 336 11.61 36.08 -25.23
C LEU A 336 12.84 36.36 -24.36
N GLU A 337 13.86 36.96 -24.95
CA GLU A 337 15.07 37.37 -24.24
C GLU A 337 14.78 38.58 -23.34
N PHE A 338 15.27 38.52 -22.10
CA PHE A 338 15.16 39.65 -21.18
C PHE A 338 15.86 40.88 -21.76
N GLY A 339 15.14 41.99 -21.89
CA GLY A 339 15.64 43.21 -22.51
C GLY A 339 15.51 43.25 -24.04
N GLY A 340 15.02 42.18 -24.67
CA GLY A 340 14.70 42.16 -26.10
C GLY A 340 13.61 43.18 -26.47
N ILE A 341 13.71 43.71 -27.68
CA ILE A 341 12.73 44.64 -28.26
C ILE A 341 11.89 43.89 -29.27
N TYR A 342 10.58 43.90 -29.07
CA TYR A 342 9.63 43.17 -29.90
C TYR A 342 8.55 44.09 -30.43
N THR A 343 8.05 43.80 -31.63
CA THR A 343 6.90 44.49 -32.22
C THR A 343 5.62 43.84 -31.70
N ALA A 344 4.79 44.60 -30.99
CA ALA A 344 3.52 44.14 -30.45
C ALA A 344 2.35 44.79 -31.21
N THR A 345 1.28 44.03 -31.42
CA THR A 345 0.03 44.52 -32.02
C THR A 345 -1.01 44.77 -30.93
N VAL A 346 -1.71 45.91 -31.00
CA VAL A 346 -2.77 46.24 -30.05
C VAL A 346 -4.03 45.43 -30.35
N VAL A 347 -4.50 44.66 -29.37
CA VAL A 347 -5.73 43.87 -29.48
C VAL A 347 -6.92 44.60 -28.88
N GLU A 348 -6.74 45.23 -27.72
CA GLU A 348 -7.81 45.88 -26.98
C GLU A 348 -7.25 47.05 -26.17
N VAL A 349 -8.03 48.12 -26.06
CA VAL A 349 -7.69 49.29 -25.23
C VAL A 349 -8.63 49.31 -24.03
N ARG A 350 -8.07 49.36 -22.81
CA ARG A 350 -8.81 49.42 -21.55
C ARG A 350 -8.39 50.66 -20.75
N ASP A 351 -9.19 51.06 -19.78
CA ASP A 351 -8.90 52.24 -18.94
C ASP A 351 -7.56 52.13 -18.19
N ILE A 352 -7.19 50.92 -17.76
CA ILE A 352 -5.98 50.62 -16.98
C ILE A 352 -4.72 50.54 -17.88
N GLY A 353 -4.88 50.27 -19.18
CA GLY A 353 -3.77 49.97 -20.07
C GLY A 353 -4.19 49.41 -21.44
N VAL A 354 -3.19 49.11 -22.25
CA VAL A 354 -3.37 48.56 -23.61
C VAL A 354 -3.01 47.08 -23.60
N MET A 355 -3.89 46.22 -24.10
CA MET A 355 -3.62 44.79 -24.29
C MET A 355 -2.91 44.58 -25.62
N VAL A 356 -1.69 44.06 -25.56
CA VAL A 356 -0.82 43.87 -26.72
C VAL A 356 -0.43 42.41 -26.91
N THR A 357 -0.39 41.94 -28.15
CA THR A 357 0.10 40.60 -28.51
C THR A 357 1.43 40.72 -29.25
N LEU A 358 2.44 39.98 -28.80
CA LEU A 358 3.76 39.93 -29.46
C LEU A 358 3.73 38.99 -30.66
N TYR A 359 3.12 37.82 -30.47
CA TYR A 359 2.90 36.81 -31.50
C TYR A 359 1.41 36.45 -31.56
N PRO A 360 0.85 36.07 -32.73
CA PRO A 360 -0.57 35.76 -32.87
C PRO A 360 -1.08 34.65 -31.92
N ASP A 361 -0.23 33.66 -31.63
CA ASP A 361 -0.56 32.52 -30.77
C ASP A 361 -0.30 32.79 -29.26
N MET A 362 0.14 34.01 -28.90
CA MET A 362 0.45 34.38 -27.51
C MET A 362 -0.75 35.07 -26.84
N PRO A 363 -1.05 34.77 -25.55
CA PRO A 363 -2.08 35.50 -24.82
C PRO A 363 -1.73 37.00 -24.77
N PRO A 364 -2.73 37.89 -24.89
CA PRO A 364 -2.49 39.33 -24.85
C PRO A 364 -1.93 39.73 -23.48
N ALA A 365 -0.84 40.50 -23.50
CA ALA A 365 -0.18 41.01 -22.31
C ALA A 365 -0.62 42.46 -22.03
N LEU A 366 -0.82 42.78 -20.75
CA LEU A 366 -1.23 44.12 -20.33
C LEU A 366 -0.02 45.07 -20.30
N LEU A 367 -0.08 46.13 -21.10
CA LEU A 367 0.82 47.27 -21.00
C LEU A 367 0.15 48.38 -20.18
N HIS A 368 0.57 48.51 -18.92
CA HIS A 368 -0.01 49.48 -17.99
C HIS A 368 0.24 50.93 -18.43
N ASN A 369 -0.69 51.85 -18.12
CA ASN A 369 -0.61 53.27 -18.52
C ASN A 369 0.71 53.95 -18.10
N SER A 370 1.28 53.55 -16.96
CA SER A 370 2.56 54.09 -16.47
C SER A 370 3.78 53.70 -17.31
N GLN A 371 3.64 52.67 -18.16
CA GLN A 371 4.70 52.12 -19.01
C GLN A 371 4.53 52.45 -20.50
N LEU A 372 3.47 53.20 -20.87
CA LEU A 372 3.20 53.63 -22.25
C LEU A 372 4.09 54.77 -22.71
N ASP A 373 4.27 55.80 -21.88
CA ASP A 373 5.01 57.01 -22.23
C ASP A 373 5.70 57.61 -20.98
N GLN A 374 6.57 58.59 -21.19
CA GLN A 374 7.19 59.36 -20.10
C GLN A 374 6.19 60.26 -19.39
N LYS A 375 5.21 60.81 -20.13
CA LYS A 375 4.14 61.63 -19.58
C LYS A 375 3.14 60.75 -18.83
N LYS A 376 2.62 61.23 -17.70
CA LYS A 376 1.59 60.52 -16.93
C LYS A 376 0.27 60.56 -17.70
N ILE A 377 -0.17 59.41 -18.18
CA ILE A 377 -1.40 59.27 -18.95
C ILE A 377 -2.48 58.67 -18.07
N MET A 378 -3.66 59.31 -18.08
CA MET A 378 -4.87 58.82 -17.39
C MET A 378 -5.60 57.77 -18.21
N HIS A 379 -5.64 57.93 -19.55
CA HIS A 379 -6.34 57.02 -20.46
C HIS A 379 -5.54 56.81 -21.76
N PRO A 380 -5.39 55.58 -22.28
CA PRO A 380 -4.59 55.30 -23.48
C PRO A 380 -5.00 56.08 -24.74
N SER A 381 -6.29 56.45 -24.87
CA SER A 381 -6.78 57.25 -26.00
C SER A 381 -6.11 58.61 -26.12
N ALA A 382 -5.55 59.15 -25.04
CA ALA A 382 -4.79 60.41 -25.09
C ALA A 382 -3.53 60.33 -25.95
N LEU A 383 -3.05 59.11 -26.25
CA LEU A 383 -1.86 58.86 -27.04
C LEU A 383 -2.16 58.46 -28.49
N GLY A 384 -3.44 58.47 -28.89
CA GLY A 384 -3.86 58.08 -30.25
C GLY A 384 -3.60 56.62 -30.57
N VAL A 385 -3.62 55.74 -29.56
CA VAL A 385 -3.44 54.29 -29.78
C VAL A 385 -4.77 53.68 -30.23
N GLU A 386 -4.78 53.16 -31.46
CA GLU A 386 -5.93 52.46 -32.03
C GLU A 386 -5.74 50.94 -32.00
N VAL A 387 -6.85 50.21 -32.04
CA VAL A 387 -6.85 48.76 -32.14
C VAL A 387 -6.23 48.35 -33.47
N GLY A 388 -5.30 47.40 -33.44
CA GLY A 388 -4.54 46.95 -34.61
C GLY A 388 -3.24 47.70 -34.88
N GLN A 389 -2.95 48.79 -34.16
CA GLN A 389 -1.68 49.50 -34.30
C GLN A 389 -0.51 48.64 -33.81
N GLN A 390 0.60 48.66 -34.54
CA GLN A 390 1.85 48.04 -34.13
C GLN A 390 2.73 49.04 -33.35
N MET A 391 3.33 48.59 -32.25
CA MET A 391 4.27 49.38 -31.46
C MET A 391 5.44 48.53 -30.96
N GLN A 392 6.61 49.16 -30.79
CA GLN A 392 7.76 48.50 -30.19
C GLN A 392 7.67 48.54 -28.66
N VAL A 393 7.92 47.39 -28.03
CA VAL A 393 7.94 47.24 -26.57
C VAL A 393 9.18 46.47 -26.16
N LYS A 394 9.74 46.83 -25.01
CA LYS A 394 10.86 46.11 -24.38
C LYS A 394 10.30 45.12 -23.36
N TYR A 395 10.80 43.87 -23.42
CA TYR A 395 10.41 42.81 -22.50
C TYR A 395 11.30 42.77 -21.26
N PHE A 396 10.68 42.70 -20.08
CA PHE A 396 11.35 42.68 -18.77
C PHE A 396 11.14 41.36 -18.02
N GLY A 397 10.91 40.27 -18.74
CA GLY A 397 10.64 38.97 -18.12
C GLY A 397 9.19 38.81 -17.68
N ARG A 398 8.93 37.71 -16.95
CA ARG A 398 7.65 37.44 -16.30
C ARG A 398 7.76 37.73 -14.81
N ASP A 399 6.64 38.12 -14.21
CA ASP A 399 6.53 38.23 -12.76
C ASP A 399 6.64 36.83 -12.12
N PRO A 400 7.56 36.60 -11.15
CA PRO A 400 7.72 35.29 -10.50
C PRO A 400 6.46 34.79 -9.79
N VAL A 401 5.57 35.70 -9.34
CA VAL A 401 4.35 35.33 -8.62
C VAL A 401 3.17 35.15 -9.57
N SER A 402 2.90 36.16 -10.41
CA SER A 402 1.71 36.15 -11.28
C SER A 402 1.91 35.39 -12.60
N GLY A 403 3.16 35.15 -13.02
CA GLY A 403 3.49 34.56 -14.33
C GLY A 403 3.18 35.46 -15.54
N LEU A 404 2.66 36.67 -15.31
CA LEU A 404 2.32 37.66 -16.34
C LEU A 404 3.59 38.33 -16.91
N MET A 405 3.55 38.66 -18.19
CA MET A 405 4.66 39.33 -18.88
C MET A 405 4.77 40.79 -18.48
N ARG A 406 5.99 41.26 -18.25
CA ARG A 406 6.30 42.66 -17.96
C ARG A 406 6.82 43.33 -19.23
N LEU A 407 6.06 44.29 -19.74
CA LEU A 407 6.38 45.04 -20.95
C LEU A 407 6.51 46.53 -20.64
N SER A 408 7.38 47.24 -21.35
CA SER A 408 7.45 48.71 -21.28
C SER A 408 7.82 49.33 -22.62
N ARG A 409 7.09 50.38 -23.00
CA ARG A 409 7.38 51.24 -24.16
C ARG A 409 8.18 52.47 -23.74
N LYS A 410 7.90 52.99 -22.54
CA LYS A 410 8.55 54.18 -21.96
C LYS A 410 10.08 54.14 -22.04
N VAL A 411 10.67 52.97 -21.82
CA VAL A 411 12.13 52.78 -21.80
C VAL A 411 12.76 53.01 -23.19
N LEU A 412 12.02 52.77 -24.26
CA LEU A 412 12.51 52.97 -25.64
C LEU A 412 12.52 54.44 -26.06
N GLN A 413 11.62 55.24 -25.49
CA GLN A 413 11.51 56.68 -25.78
C GLN A 413 12.54 57.53 -25.03
N ALA A 414 13.28 56.96 -24.08
CA ALA A 414 14.28 57.66 -23.28
C ALA A 414 15.57 58.00 -24.06
N SER A 415 15.80 57.37 -25.21
CA SER A 415 17.04 57.49 -25.99
C SER A 415 17.09 58.70 -26.94
N ALA A 416 16.01 59.49 -27.03
CA ALA A 416 15.97 60.70 -27.86
C ALA A 416 16.26 61.94 -26.98
N ARG A 417 17.52 62.10 -26.57
CA ARG A 417 18.05 63.35 -26.02
C ARG A 417 19.43 63.63 -26.56
#